data_AF-A0AAE7NZZ5-F1
#
_entry.id   AF-A0AAE7NZZ5-F1
#
_cell.length_a   1.000
_cell.length_b   1.000
_cell.length_c   1.000
_cell.angle_alpha   90.00
_cell.angle_beta   90.00
_cell.angle_gamma   90.00
#
_symmetry.space_group_name_H-M   'P 1'
#
loop_
_entity.id
_entity.type
_entity.pdbx_description
1 polymer ?
#
loop_
_entity_poly.entity_id
_entity_poly.type
_entity_poly.pdbx_seq_one_letter_code
_entity_poly.pdbx_strand_id
1 'polypeptide(L)'
;MTVFVVTVLSVGISAAEAAPLYECGGNPACQAKRDRMSRETYERNINRCLAAAGATREQWRAHAVPRPQADKVRACLEAHG
;
A
#
# COMPACT_ATOMS: atom_id res chain seq x y z
N MET A 1 48.84 9.90 -15.69
CA MET A 1 48.01 8.69 -15.86
C MET A 1 47.69 8.14 -14.48
N THR A 2 46.47 8.37 -14.00
CA THR A 2 45.91 7.64 -12.84
C THR A 2 44.40 7.71 -12.96
N VAL A 3 43.80 6.60 -13.38
CA VAL A 3 42.37 6.44 -13.61
C VAL A 3 41.73 6.08 -12.28
N PHE A 4 40.91 6.97 -11.71
CA PHE A 4 40.03 6.61 -10.59
C PHE A 4 38.68 6.14 -11.16
N VAL A 5 38.53 4.82 -11.21
CA VAL A 5 37.24 4.15 -11.46
C VAL A 5 36.38 4.35 -10.21
N VAL A 6 35.43 5.27 -10.27
CA VAL A 6 34.37 5.36 -9.26
C VAL A 6 33.20 4.53 -9.74
N THR A 7 33.18 3.28 -9.28
CA THR A 7 32.07 2.34 -9.37
C THR A 7 30.92 2.90 -8.54
N VAL A 8 30.09 3.77 -9.14
CA VAL A 8 28.85 4.21 -8.48
C VAL A 8 27.87 3.04 -8.57
N LEU A 9 27.58 2.50 -7.38
CA LEU A 9 26.66 1.41 -7.14
C LEU A 9 25.36 1.64 -7.91
N SER A 10 24.99 0.62 -8.67
CA SER A 10 23.65 0.42 -9.20
C SER A 10 22.67 0.50 -8.03
N VAL A 11 22.07 1.67 -7.82
CA VAL A 11 20.85 1.80 -7.01
C VAL A 11 19.81 1.03 -7.79
N GLY A 12 19.73 -0.27 -7.52
CA GLY A 12 18.61 -1.10 -7.89
C GLY A 12 17.40 -0.44 -7.29
N ILE A 13 16.70 0.35 -8.10
CA ILE A 13 15.32 0.75 -7.86
C ILE A 13 14.61 -0.59 -7.81
N SER A 14 14.51 -1.14 -6.60
CA SER A 14 13.59 -2.22 -6.31
C SER A 14 12.27 -1.64 -6.74
N ALA A 15 11.80 -2.08 -7.92
CA ALA A 15 10.45 -1.84 -8.38
C ALA A 15 9.62 -2.46 -7.28
N ALA A 16 9.28 -1.61 -6.34
CA ALA A 16 8.55 -1.94 -5.17
C ALA A 16 7.18 -2.25 -5.76
N GLU A 17 6.93 -3.53 -6.03
CA GLU A 17 5.77 -4.09 -6.73
C GLU A 17 4.53 -3.33 -6.27
N ALA A 18 4.03 -2.37 -7.07
CA ALA A 18 2.99 -1.44 -6.66
C ALA A 18 2.00 -2.16 -5.74
N ALA A 19 1.94 -1.76 -4.45
CA ALA A 19 1.24 -2.55 -3.43
C ALA A 19 -0.15 -2.91 -3.99
N PRO A 20 -0.64 -4.16 -3.90
CA PRO A 20 -1.75 -4.67 -4.72
C PRO A 20 -3.11 -3.97 -4.52
N LEU A 21 -3.12 -2.86 -3.80
CA LEU A 21 -4.13 -1.81 -3.76
C LEU A 21 -4.20 -0.96 -5.04
N TYR A 22 -3.08 -0.81 -5.76
CA TYR A 22 -3.07 -0.16 -7.07
C TYR A 22 -3.91 -0.96 -8.07
N GLU A 23 -3.89 -2.30 -8.00
CA GLU A 23 -4.65 -3.20 -8.88
C GLU A 23 -6.16 -2.99 -8.78
N CYS A 24 -6.67 -2.71 -7.57
CA CYS A 24 -8.10 -2.65 -7.31
C CYS A 24 -8.72 -1.26 -7.48
N GLY A 25 -7.97 -0.23 -7.88
CA GLY A 25 -8.59 1.07 -8.15
C GLY A 25 -9.27 1.71 -6.91
N GLY A 26 -8.90 1.31 -5.69
CA GLY A 26 -9.55 1.78 -4.46
C GLY A 26 -10.99 1.28 -4.32
N ASN A 27 -11.41 0.34 -5.18
CA ASN A 27 -12.72 -0.27 -5.16
C ASN A 27 -12.85 -1.16 -3.90
N PRO A 28 -13.79 -0.84 -2.99
CA PRO A 28 -13.92 -1.56 -1.73
C PRO A 28 -14.33 -3.03 -1.91
N ALA A 29 -15.07 -3.38 -2.97
CA ALA A 29 -15.46 -4.76 -3.23
C ALA A 29 -14.30 -5.60 -3.77
N CYS A 30 -13.45 -5.02 -4.64
CA CYS A 30 -12.22 -5.66 -5.11
C CYS A 30 -11.24 -5.88 -3.95
N GLN A 31 -11.05 -4.85 -3.13
CA GLN A 31 -10.17 -4.91 -1.97
C GLN A 31 -10.63 -5.95 -0.95
N ALA A 32 -11.91 -5.94 -0.59
CA ALA A 32 -12.47 -6.91 0.35
C ALA A 32 -12.31 -8.34 -0.16
N LYS A 33 -12.61 -8.60 -1.44
CA LYS A 33 -12.42 -9.92 -2.05
C LYS A 33 -10.95 -10.37 -2.03
N ARG A 34 -10.03 -9.47 -2.35
CA ARG A 34 -8.58 -9.73 -2.33
C ARG A 34 -8.10 -10.05 -0.92
N ASP A 35 -8.53 -9.26 0.06
CA ASP A 35 -8.19 -9.40 1.46
C ASP A 35 -9.04 -10.48 2.15
N ARG A 36 -9.76 -11.31 1.38
CA ARG A 36 -10.58 -12.45 1.82
C ARG A 36 -11.60 -12.10 2.91
N MET A 37 -12.07 -10.85 2.92
CA MET A 37 -13.04 -10.35 3.88
C MET A 37 -14.32 -9.86 3.21
N SER A 38 -15.38 -9.68 4.00
CA SER A 38 -16.62 -9.10 3.49
C SER A 38 -16.44 -7.60 3.21
N ARG A 39 -17.18 -7.07 2.22
CA ARG A 39 -17.19 -5.62 1.93
C ARG A 39 -17.54 -4.80 3.16
N GLU A 40 -18.47 -5.30 3.97
CA GLU A 40 -18.95 -4.63 5.17
C GLU A 40 -17.88 -4.58 6.27
N THR A 41 -17.15 -5.69 6.48
CA THR A 41 -15.98 -5.74 7.38
C THR A 41 -14.90 -4.77 6.93
N TYR A 42 -14.59 -4.76 5.62
CA TYR A 42 -13.62 -3.83 5.05
C TYR A 42 -14.03 -2.37 5.29
N GLU A 43 -15.27 -1.99 4.97
CA GLU A 43 -15.74 -0.61 5.12
C GLU A 43 -15.77 -0.13 6.58
N ARG A 44 -16.09 -1.03 7.52
CA ARG A 44 -16.02 -0.75 8.96
C ARG A 44 -14.59 -0.48 9.43
N ASN A 45 -13.62 -1.27 8.96
CA ASN A 45 -12.25 -1.23 9.48
C ASN A 45 -11.33 -0.28 8.72
N ILE A 46 -11.58 0.01 7.43
CA ILE A 46 -10.65 0.74 6.57
C ILE A 46 -10.34 2.15 7.10
N ASN A 47 -11.32 2.87 7.64
CA ASN A 47 -11.09 4.22 8.21
C ASN A 47 -10.12 4.18 9.38
N ARG A 48 -10.30 3.20 10.28
CA ARG A 48 -9.44 3.01 11.45
C ARG A 48 -8.03 2.64 11.02
N CYS A 49 -7.91 1.72 10.07
CA CYS A 49 -6.62 1.25 9.56
C CYS A 49 -5.86 2.33 8.78
N LEU A 50 -6.57 3.16 8.02
CA LEU A 50 -6.01 4.35 7.38
C LEU A 50 -5.47 5.35 8.40
N ALA A 51 -6.25 5.67 9.43
CA ALA A 51 -5.82 6.56 10.50
C ALA A 51 -4.58 6.03 11.22
N ALA A 52 -4.54 4.72 11.55
CA ALA A 52 -3.39 4.07 12.17
C ALA A 52 -2.14 4.08 11.27
N ALA A 53 -2.31 4.02 9.95
CA ALA A 53 -1.23 4.10 8.97
C ALA A 53 -0.79 5.54 8.64
N GLY A 54 -1.50 6.56 9.13
CA GLY A 54 -1.26 7.97 8.82
C GLY A 54 -1.71 8.37 7.41
N ALA A 55 -2.74 7.71 6.88
CA ALA A 55 -3.34 7.99 5.57
C ALA A 55 -4.81 8.42 5.72
N THR A 56 -5.33 9.14 4.73
CA THR A 56 -6.76 9.51 4.69
C THR A 56 -7.54 8.65 3.72
N ARG A 57 -8.88 8.65 3.85
CA ARG A 57 -9.74 7.95 2.90
C ARG A 57 -9.76 8.62 1.53
N GLU A 58 -9.57 9.93 1.43
CA GLU A 58 -9.38 10.56 0.12
C GLU A 58 -8.08 10.09 -0.52
N GLN A 59 -6.97 10.09 0.21
CA GLN A 59 -5.69 9.59 -0.33
C GLN A 59 -5.80 8.14 -0.78
N TRP A 60 -6.52 7.31 -0.01
CA TRP A 60 -6.76 5.91 -0.33
C TRP A 60 -7.56 5.72 -1.61
N ARG A 61 -8.65 6.49 -1.77
CA ARG A 61 -9.47 6.50 -3.00
C ARG A 61 -8.72 7.10 -4.19
N ALA A 62 -7.84 8.07 -3.94
CA ALA A 62 -7.05 8.75 -4.96
C ALA A 62 -5.75 8.01 -5.31
N HIS A 63 -5.50 6.81 -4.75
CA HIS A 63 -4.26 6.05 -4.97
C HIS A 63 -2.97 6.78 -4.57
N ALA A 64 -3.11 7.80 -3.71
CA ALA A 64 -2.03 8.66 -3.29
C ALA A 64 -1.37 8.17 -1.99
N VAL A 65 -1.81 7.04 -1.43
CA VAL A 65 -1.19 6.44 -0.24
C VAL A 65 0.10 5.72 -0.66
N PRO A 66 1.27 6.13 -0.16
CA PRO A 66 2.51 5.46 -0.50
C PRO A 66 2.55 4.00 0.00
N ARG A 67 3.29 3.13 -0.71
CA ARG A 67 3.34 1.69 -0.42
C ARG A 67 3.58 1.35 1.07
N PRO A 68 4.51 2.00 1.79
CA PRO A 68 4.75 1.71 3.20
C PRO A 68 3.54 1.97 4.11
N GLN A 69 2.76 3.04 3.86
CA GLN A 69 1.49 3.24 4.60
C GLN A 69 0.45 2.20 4.16
N ALA A 70 0.36 1.92 2.87
CA ALA A 70 -0.59 0.97 2.32
C ALA A 70 -0.43 -0.44 2.90
N ASP A 71 0.81 -0.89 3.10
CA ASP A 71 1.10 -2.18 3.74
C ASP A 71 0.69 -2.19 5.22
N LYS A 72 0.83 -1.07 5.94
CA LYS A 72 0.31 -0.94 7.31
C LYS A 72 -1.22 -1.04 7.36
N VAL A 73 -1.90 -0.43 6.40
CA VAL A 73 -3.37 -0.54 6.29
C VAL A 73 -3.78 -1.99 6.07
N ARG A 74 -3.06 -2.72 5.20
CA ARG A 74 -3.30 -4.15 4.95
C ARG A 74 -3.11 -5.00 6.19
N ALA A 75 -1.96 -4.85 6.88
CA ALA A 75 -1.70 -5.58 8.10
C ALA A 75 -2.77 -5.31 9.18
N CYS A 76 -3.25 -4.06 9.27
CA CYS A 76 -4.36 -3.71 10.15
C CYS A 76 -5.68 -4.37 9.72
N LEU A 77 -5.99 -4.40 8.43
CA LEU A 77 -7.19 -5.06 7.92
C LEU A 77 -7.15 -6.56 8.19
N GLU A 78 -6.03 -7.24 7.92
CA GLU A 78 -5.84 -8.67 8.21
C GLU A 78 -6.00 -8.99 9.71
N ALA A 79 -5.64 -8.06 10.60
CA ALA A 79 -5.82 -8.23 12.04
C ALA A 79 -7.27 -8.02 12.52
N HIS A 80 -8.11 -7.36 11.72
CA HIS A 80 -9.45 -6.93 12.12
C HIS A 80 -10.59 -7.50 11.24
N GLY A 81 -10.29 -8.30 10.22
CA GLY A 81 -11.29 -8.83 9.30
C GLY A 81 -10.81 -9.95 8.41
#